data_AF-A0A534M5A5-F1
#
_entry.id   AF-A0A534M5A5-F1
#
_cell.length_a   1.000
_cell.length_b   1.000
_cell.length_c   1.000
_cell.angle_alpha   90.00
_cell.angle_beta   90.00
_cell.angle_gamma   90.00
#
_symmetry.space_group_name_H-M   'P 1'
#
loop_
_entity.id
_entity.type
_entity.pdbx_description
1 polymer ?
#
loop_
_entity_poly.entity_id
_entity_poly.type
_entity_poly.pdbx_seq_one_letter_code
_entity_poly.pdbx_strand_id
1 'polypeptide(L)'
;GEGWFFPLVKDGELVGMAEIWEMSGCIEVREMDLASPDQLDEAIAALTRMMKFYEMRGVDVLRVTRFQAKNVPEAEDLSHWNRAGFIRFSDFIAHGPIVPRDFDPKDLLAFALTRQGVALDSRFADSIAAAKALGGLRSDFAARLRVREFRPLERLHRGGLLAKGLAIPEYWTYCTEADLGLYKAAKATRVTKDMKVVLRIIQEEGPISRQRLLILSDLSRPTTTAALRKLYEGLHVTRDSDNRYRPVADLKIGRDDARREVLRRIIRSLGVTSAEALAAYTRFEYNMGETRLRLREFEAEGWLVKGFLARGERTVMWAVKDGLEEIDQAEFRRKFVLTPQDNLFLYLRESIVDKFHMGSCYVVFDGPEMVAAFKARRRKWELLVTEFQGEPAARRIVEAWETENELAVEEQVDRISDHEVMEWYAKMYGRGAAER
;
A
#
# COMPACT_ATOMS: atom_id res chain seq x y z
N GLY A 1 -16.23 -15.93 -26.42
CA GLY A 1 -17.53 -16.36 -25.90
C GLY A 1 -17.70 -15.81 -24.49
N GLU A 2 -18.92 -15.81 -23.97
CA GLU A 2 -19.22 -15.47 -22.56
C GLU A 2 -18.73 -16.51 -21.54
N GLY A 3 -17.90 -17.47 -21.97
CA GLY A 3 -17.30 -18.50 -21.13
C GLY A 3 -15.78 -18.35 -21.10
N TRP A 4 -15.20 -18.69 -19.94
CA TRP A 4 -13.77 -18.83 -19.71
C TRP A 4 -13.15 -19.97 -20.54
N PHE A 5 -13.94 -20.73 -21.29
CA PHE A 5 -13.50 -21.86 -22.12
C PHE A 5 -13.31 -21.45 -23.58
N PHE A 6 -12.12 -21.75 -24.11
CA PHE A 6 -11.67 -21.45 -25.45
C PHE A 6 -11.45 -22.76 -26.21
N PRO A 7 -12.18 -23.00 -27.32
CA PRO A 7 -11.94 -24.17 -28.15
C PRO A 7 -10.59 -24.04 -28.86
N LEU A 8 -9.82 -25.12 -28.88
CA LEU A 8 -8.59 -25.23 -29.67
C LEU A 8 -8.97 -25.86 -31.01
N VAL A 9 -8.78 -25.12 -32.10
CA VAL A 9 -9.19 -25.52 -33.45
C VAL A 9 -7.96 -25.63 -34.34
N LYS A 10 -7.84 -26.74 -35.07
CA LYS A 10 -6.80 -26.97 -36.08
C LYS A 10 -7.47 -27.52 -37.33
N ASP A 11 -7.18 -26.90 -38.49
CA ASP A 11 -7.70 -27.31 -39.80
C ASP A 11 -9.23 -27.46 -39.87
N GLY A 12 -9.96 -26.67 -39.07
CA GLY A 12 -11.42 -26.72 -38.98
C GLY A 12 -11.98 -27.75 -37.99
N GLU A 13 -11.12 -28.56 -37.36
CA GLU A 13 -11.49 -29.56 -36.37
C GLU A 13 -11.23 -29.07 -34.94
N LEU A 14 -12.12 -29.46 -34.01
CA LEU A 14 -11.92 -29.23 -32.58
C LEU A 14 -10.91 -30.25 -32.05
N VAL A 15 -9.73 -29.76 -31.64
CA VAL A 15 -8.62 -30.58 -31.17
C VAL A 15 -8.38 -30.49 -29.67
N GLY A 16 -9.14 -29.63 -28.98
CA GLY A 16 -9.06 -29.49 -27.53
C GLY A 16 -9.82 -28.29 -27.00
N MET A 17 -9.60 -27.99 -25.73
CA MET A 17 -10.21 -26.86 -25.03
C MET A 17 -9.26 -26.34 -23.96
N ALA A 18 -9.25 -25.02 -23.74
CA ALA A 18 -8.52 -24.38 -22.66
C ALA A 18 -9.43 -23.47 -21.84
N GLU A 19 -9.37 -23.56 -20.52
CA GLU A 19 -10.00 -22.59 -19.62
C GLU A 19 -9.01 -21.46 -19.32
N ILE A 20 -9.29 -20.22 -19.73
CA ILE A 20 -8.37 -19.09 -19.68
C ILE A 20 -8.99 -17.92 -18.92
N TRP A 21 -8.26 -17.41 -17.92
CA TRP A 21 -8.66 -16.30 -17.06
C TRP A 21 -7.69 -15.12 -17.18
N GLU A 22 -8.23 -13.90 -17.27
CA GLU A 22 -7.44 -12.66 -17.17
C GLU A 22 -7.30 -12.29 -15.68
N MET A 23 -6.09 -12.46 -15.13
CA MET A 23 -5.77 -12.13 -13.75
C MET A 23 -5.08 -10.76 -13.65
N SER A 24 -4.82 -10.29 -12.43
CA SER A 24 -4.34 -8.92 -12.20
C SER A 24 -2.96 -8.60 -12.80
N GLY A 25 -2.13 -9.62 -13.05
CA GLY A 25 -0.80 -9.48 -13.66
C GLY A 25 -0.40 -10.61 -14.62
N CYS A 26 -1.28 -11.56 -14.92
CA CYS A 26 -1.01 -12.65 -15.87
C CYS A 26 -2.29 -13.15 -16.54
N ILE A 27 -2.12 -13.92 -17.60
CA ILE A 27 -3.16 -14.78 -18.16
C ILE A 27 -2.97 -16.18 -17.59
N GLU A 28 -4.02 -16.75 -17.01
CA GLU A 28 -3.99 -18.07 -16.39
C GLU A 28 -4.76 -19.05 -17.24
N VAL A 29 -4.08 -20.09 -17.72
CA VAL A 29 -4.69 -21.32 -18.25
C VAL A 29 -4.95 -22.24 -17.07
N ARG A 30 -6.21 -22.32 -16.66
CA ARG A 30 -6.63 -23.14 -15.52
C ARG A 30 -6.66 -24.62 -15.82
N GLU A 31 -7.01 -24.95 -17.07
CA GLU A 31 -7.06 -26.30 -17.62
C GLU A 31 -6.78 -26.21 -19.12
N MET A 32 -6.11 -27.23 -19.66
CA MET A 32 -5.95 -27.40 -21.09
C MET A 32 -5.97 -28.89 -21.43
N ASP A 33 -7.03 -29.31 -22.11
CA ASP A 33 -7.23 -30.68 -22.54
C ASP A 33 -7.15 -30.78 -24.05
N LEU A 34 -6.39 -31.76 -24.55
CA LEU A 34 -6.22 -32.00 -25.99
C LEU A 34 -6.74 -33.39 -26.33
N ALA A 35 -7.33 -33.51 -27.52
CA ALA A 35 -7.82 -34.79 -28.04
C ALA A 35 -6.68 -35.80 -28.28
N SER A 36 -5.47 -35.31 -28.59
CA SER A 36 -4.26 -36.14 -28.74
C SER A 36 -3.05 -35.49 -28.05
N PRO A 37 -2.22 -36.25 -27.30
CA PRO A 37 -0.97 -35.74 -26.71
C PRO A 37 0.01 -35.15 -27.73
N ASP A 38 0.03 -35.66 -28.97
CA ASP A 38 0.96 -35.21 -30.02
C ASP A 38 0.73 -33.75 -30.44
N GLN A 39 -0.42 -33.18 -30.08
CA GLN A 39 -0.79 -31.80 -30.39
C GLN A 39 -0.27 -30.79 -29.35
N LEU A 40 0.39 -31.26 -28.27
CA LEU A 40 0.80 -30.41 -27.16
C LEU A 40 1.76 -29.30 -27.59
N ASP A 41 2.77 -29.60 -28.40
CA ASP A 41 3.74 -28.58 -28.86
C ASP A 41 3.06 -27.46 -29.68
N GLU A 42 2.11 -27.82 -30.55
CA GLU A 42 1.34 -26.85 -31.33
C GLU A 42 0.39 -26.02 -30.46
N ALA A 43 -0.24 -26.64 -29.46
CA ALA A 43 -1.11 -25.97 -28.50
C ALA A 43 -0.33 -24.96 -27.65
N ILE A 44 0.85 -25.34 -27.14
CA ILE A 44 1.75 -24.43 -26.40
C ILE A 44 2.16 -23.25 -27.28
N ALA A 45 2.50 -23.52 -28.54
CA ALA A 45 2.83 -22.48 -29.51
C ALA A 45 1.64 -21.55 -29.81
N ALA A 46 0.41 -22.06 -29.80
CA ALA A 46 -0.79 -21.25 -29.97
C ALA A 46 -1.04 -20.35 -28.76
N LEU A 47 -0.90 -20.86 -27.53
CA LEU A 47 -1.02 -20.08 -26.29
C LEU A 47 0.01 -18.95 -26.22
N THR A 48 1.27 -19.23 -26.56
CA THR A 48 2.32 -18.20 -26.60
C THR A 48 2.07 -17.15 -27.69
N ARG A 49 1.55 -17.54 -28.86
CA ARG A 49 1.12 -16.55 -29.88
C ARG A 49 -0.05 -15.70 -29.41
N MET A 50 -1.02 -16.29 -28.70
CA MET A 50 -2.17 -15.57 -28.13
C MET A 50 -1.72 -14.44 -27.20
N MET A 51 -0.62 -14.62 -26.46
CA MET A 51 -0.10 -13.59 -25.55
C MET A 51 0.26 -12.28 -26.25
N LYS A 52 0.57 -12.26 -27.55
CA LYS A 52 0.77 -11.02 -28.31
C LYS A 52 -0.44 -10.08 -28.26
N PHE A 53 -1.65 -10.63 -28.18
CA PHE A 53 -2.87 -9.84 -28.00
C PHE A 53 -2.94 -9.21 -26.60
N TYR A 54 -2.60 -9.98 -25.57
CA TYR A 54 -2.64 -9.51 -24.18
C TYR A 54 -1.50 -8.54 -23.86
N GLU A 55 -0.36 -8.66 -24.52
CA GLU A 55 0.78 -7.75 -24.39
C GLU A 55 0.38 -6.31 -24.76
N MET A 56 -0.43 -6.13 -25.80
CA MET A 56 -1.01 -4.83 -26.16
C MET A 56 -1.86 -4.22 -25.03
N ARG A 57 -2.48 -5.06 -24.20
CA ARG A 57 -3.27 -4.67 -23.02
C ARG A 57 -2.44 -4.60 -21.74
N GLY A 58 -1.14 -4.89 -21.80
CA GLY A 58 -0.22 -4.82 -20.69
C GLY A 58 -0.15 -6.04 -19.79
N VAL A 59 -0.48 -7.21 -20.33
CA VAL A 59 -0.30 -8.49 -19.66
C VAL A 59 0.51 -9.40 -20.57
N ASP A 60 1.71 -9.77 -20.13
CA ASP A 60 2.72 -10.50 -20.92
C ASP A 60 3.26 -11.73 -20.20
N VAL A 61 2.63 -12.10 -19.09
CA VAL A 61 2.91 -13.34 -18.34
C VAL A 61 1.76 -14.31 -18.58
N LEU A 62 2.11 -15.53 -18.98
CA LEU A 62 1.21 -16.66 -19.13
C LEU A 62 1.53 -17.69 -18.04
N ARG A 63 0.53 -18.13 -17.30
CA ARG A 63 0.62 -19.22 -16.33
C ARG A 63 -0.26 -20.37 -16.77
N VAL A 64 0.17 -21.60 -16.49
CA VAL A 64 -0.63 -22.82 -16.64
C VAL A 64 -0.60 -23.59 -15.33
N THR A 65 -1.77 -23.90 -14.77
CA THR A 65 -1.89 -24.64 -13.48
C THR A 65 -2.22 -26.12 -13.67
N ARG A 66 -2.87 -26.45 -14.78
CA ARG A 66 -3.36 -27.81 -15.08
C ARG A 66 -3.39 -28.03 -16.59
N PHE A 67 -3.08 -29.25 -17.01
CA PHE A 67 -3.21 -29.68 -18.40
C PHE A 67 -3.40 -31.20 -18.44
N GLN A 68 -4.16 -31.69 -19.41
CA GLN A 68 -4.48 -33.12 -19.60
C GLN A 68 -5.00 -33.78 -18.32
N ALA A 69 -5.93 -33.09 -17.65
CA ALA A 69 -6.49 -33.47 -16.36
C ALA A 69 -5.48 -33.76 -15.23
N LYS A 70 -4.23 -33.29 -15.34
CA LYS A 70 -3.20 -33.37 -14.29
C LYS A 70 -2.83 -31.97 -13.82
N ASN A 71 -2.73 -31.78 -12.50
CA ASN A 71 -2.13 -30.54 -11.98
C ASN A 71 -0.65 -30.53 -12.34
N VAL A 72 -0.05 -29.35 -12.57
CA VAL A 72 1.38 -29.24 -12.90
C VAL A 72 2.30 -30.00 -11.93
N PRO A 73 2.05 -30.01 -10.61
CA PRO A 73 2.82 -30.82 -9.67
C PRO A 73 2.82 -32.32 -9.95
N GLU A 74 1.73 -32.84 -10.51
CA GLU A 74 1.46 -34.25 -10.79
C GLU A 74 1.94 -34.66 -12.20
N ALA A 75 2.33 -33.70 -13.03
CA ALA A 75 2.84 -33.96 -14.37
C ALA A 75 4.23 -34.61 -14.31
N GLU A 76 4.34 -35.81 -14.87
CA GLU A 76 5.58 -36.59 -14.95
C GLU A 76 6.58 -36.00 -15.94
N ASP A 77 6.08 -35.41 -17.04
CA ASP A 77 6.89 -34.79 -18.08
C ASP A 77 6.45 -33.34 -18.35
N LEU A 78 7.42 -32.43 -18.21
CA LEU A 78 7.29 -31.01 -18.57
C LEU A 78 8.25 -30.60 -19.69
N SER A 79 8.88 -31.56 -20.37
CA SER A 79 9.88 -31.32 -21.41
C SER A 79 9.36 -30.44 -22.54
N HIS A 80 8.12 -30.64 -22.98
CA HIS A 80 7.42 -29.82 -23.98
C HIS A 80 7.33 -28.34 -23.55
N TRP A 81 6.90 -28.12 -22.30
CA TRP A 81 6.79 -26.79 -21.71
C TRP A 81 8.15 -26.12 -21.51
N ASN A 82 9.14 -26.86 -20.99
CA ASN A 82 10.50 -26.36 -20.76
C ASN A 82 11.18 -25.97 -22.09
N ARG A 83 11.03 -26.80 -23.15
CA ARG A 83 11.53 -26.48 -24.50
C ARG A 83 10.88 -25.22 -25.07
N ALA A 84 9.62 -24.96 -24.72
CA ALA A 84 8.91 -23.74 -25.08
C ALA A 84 9.23 -22.53 -24.18
N GLY A 85 10.17 -22.67 -23.23
CA GLY A 85 10.62 -21.58 -22.36
C GLY A 85 9.75 -21.33 -21.13
N PHE A 86 8.85 -22.27 -20.78
CA PHE A 86 8.14 -22.21 -19.51
C PHE A 86 9.06 -22.57 -18.36
N ILE A 87 8.87 -21.89 -17.24
CA ILE A 87 9.60 -22.09 -15.99
C ILE A 87 8.63 -22.66 -14.97
N ARG A 88 9.06 -23.70 -14.24
CA ARG A 88 8.29 -24.31 -13.16
C ARG A 88 8.42 -23.53 -11.86
N PHE A 89 7.27 -23.26 -11.25
CA PHE A 89 7.12 -22.82 -9.87
C PHE A 89 6.45 -23.94 -9.05
N SER A 90 6.16 -23.70 -7.77
CA SER A 90 5.65 -24.73 -6.85
C SER A 90 4.46 -25.53 -7.42
N ASP A 91 3.42 -24.83 -7.88
CA ASP A 91 2.13 -25.42 -8.28
C ASP A 91 1.71 -25.12 -9.72
N PHE A 92 2.56 -24.44 -10.51
CA PHE A 92 2.27 -24.08 -11.90
C PHE A 92 3.56 -23.91 -12.73
N ILE A 93 3.39 -23.79 -14.04
CA ILE A 93 4.44 -23.33 -14.96
C ILE A 93 4.06 -21.95 -15.51
N ALA A 94 5.06 -21.13 -15.82
CA ALA A 94 4.83 -19.81 -16.38
C ALA A 94 5.83 -19.43 -17.48
N HIS A 95 5.39 -18.60 -18.40
CA HIS A 95 6.15 -18.08 -19.53
C HIS A 95 5.98 -16.57 -19.62
N GLY A 96 7.05 -15.87 -19.98
CA GLY A 96 7.07 -14.41 -20.13
C GLY A 96 8.39 -13.83 -19.59
N PRO A 97 8.52 -12.50 -19.53
CA PRO A 97 9.71 -11.84 -19.00
C PRO A 97 9.68 -11.87 -17.46
N ILE A 98 9.86 -13.05 -16.88
CA ILE A 98 9.82 -13.29 -15.44
C ILE A 98 11.17 -13.78 -14.91
N VAL A 99 11.48 -13.42 -13.67
CA VAL A 99 12.65 -13.96 -12.96
C VAL A 99 12.32 -15.39 -12.49
N PRO A 100 13.20 -16.38 -12.74
CA PRO A 100 13.03 -17.76 -12.29
C PRO A 100 13.47 -17.94 -10.83
N ARG A 101 13.00 -17.07 -9.93
CA ARG A 101 13.31 -17.12 -8.49
C ARG A 101 12.06 -16.84 -7.68
N ASP A 102 11.90 -17.60 -6.61
CA ASP A 102 10.98 -17.30 -5.52
C ASP A 102 11.73 -17.20 -4.19
N PHE A 103 11.12 -16.51 -3.24
CA PHE A 103 11.66 -16.22 -1.92
C PHE A 103 10.61 -16.60 -0.87
N ASP A 104 11.05 -16.85 0.36
CA ASP A 104 10.10 -16.97 1.47
C ASP A 104 9.32 -15.64 1.61
N PRO A 105 7.99 -15.66 1.76
CA PRO A 105 7.22 -14.44 1.99
C PRO A 105 7.75 -13.59 3.16
N LYS A 106 8.35 -14.21 4.18
CA LYS A 106 8.97 -13.49 5.31
C LYS A 106 10.21 -12.70 4.89
N ASP A 107 11.00 -13.22 3.95
CA ASP A 107 12.19 -12.57 3.41
C ASP A 107 11.81 -11.35 2.57
N LEU A 108 10.75 -11.47 1.75
CA LEU A 108 10.20 -10.33 1.00
C LEU A 108 9.69 -9.23 1.92
N LEU A 109 9.01 -9.60 3.01
CA LEU A 109 8.54 -8.64 4.00
C LEU A 109 9.72 -8.00 4.76
N ALA A 110 10.70 -8.80 5.18
CA ALA A 110 11.93 -8.31 5.79
C ALA A 110 12.64 -7.31 4.87
N PHE A 111 12.76 -7.60 3.58
CA PHE A 111 13.30 -6.69 2.58
C PHE A 111 12.52 -5.37 2.53
N ALA A 112 11.19 -5.42 2.45
CA ALA A 112 10.35 -4.21 2.46
C ALA A 112 10.51 -3.40 3.76
N LEU A 113 10.59 -4.05 4.92
CA LEU A 113 10.82 -3.41 6.22
C LEU A 113 12.20 -2.73 6.27
N THR A 114 13.23 -3.37 5.74
CA THR A 114 14.59 -2.80 5.63
C THR A 114 14.58 -1.56 4.73
N ARG A 115 13.95 -1.62 3.55
CA ARG A 115 13.84 -0.49 2.62
C ARG A 115 13.04 0.69 3.18
N GLN A 116 12.10 0.40 4.09
CA GLN A 116 11.35 1.39 4.84
C GLN A 116 12.14 2.00 6.01
N GLY A 117 13.40 1.61 6.25
CA GLY A 117 14.19 2.10 7.38
C GLY A 117 13.78 1.52 8.73
N VAL A 118 13.02 0.42 8.74
CA VAL A 118 12.58 -0.23 10.00
C VAL A 118 13.67 -1.12 10.57
N ALA A 119 14.55 -1.70 9.74
CA ALA A 119 15.72 -2.41 10.26
C ALA A 119 16.67 -1.43 10.96
N LEU A 120 17.36 -1.87 12.02
CA LEU A 120 18.14 -0.97 12.88
C LEU A 120 19.31 -0.30 12.13
N ASP A 121 19.92 -1.04 11.21
CA ASP A 121 21.02 -0.64 10.34
C ASP A 121 20.56 0.24 9.17
N SER A 122 19.36 0.02 8.65
CA SER A 122 18.77 0.80 7.55
C SER A 122 18.08 2.10 7.98
N ARG A 123 18.01 2.39 9.28
CA ARG A 123 17.43 3.65 9.79
C ARG A 123 18.07 4.88 9.16
N PHE A 124 17.23 5.83 8.79
CA PHE A 124 17.64 7.14 8.28
C PHE A 124 18.33 7.96 9.38
N ALA A 125 19.16 8.92 8.98
CA ALA A 125 19.84 9.81 9.90
C ALA A 125 18.84 10.57 10.80
N ASP A 126 17.85 11.24 10.20
CA ASP A 126 16.83 12.00 10.90
C ASP A 126 15.47 11.99 10.20
N SER A 127 14.46 12.63 10.81
CA SER A 127 13.10 12.72 10.27
C SER A 127 13.00 13.40 8.90
N ILE A 128 13.93 14.31 8.55
CA ILE A 128 13.94 15.00 7.25
C ILE A 128 14.44 14.04 6.17
N ALA A 129 15.53 13.32 6.44
CA ALA A 129 16.05 12.28 5.55
C ALA A 129 15.00 11.19 5.29
N ALA A 130 14.32 10.73 6.34
CA ALA A 130 13.22 9.77 6.21
C ALA A 130 12.06 10.33 5.37
N ALA A 131 11.60 11.57 5.64
CA ALA A 131 10.53 12.19 4.84
C ALA A 131 10.91 12.32 3.36
N LYS A 132 12.16 12.70 3.06
CA LYS A 132 12.66 12.79 1.68
C LYS A 132 12.72 11.43 0.98
N ALA A 133 13.20 10.40 1.68
CA ALA A 133 13.35 9.06 1.12
C ALA A 133 12.00 8.36 0.86
N LEU A 134 11.02 8.58 1.75
CA LEU A 134 9.74 7.89 1.75
C LEU A 134 8.60 8.69 1.08
N GLY A 135 8.89 9.91 0.62
CA GLY A 135 7.87 10.85 0.11
C GLY A 135 7.03 11.50 1.21
N GLY A 136 7.35 11.26 2.48
CA GLY A 136 6.78 11.91 3.64
C GLY A 136 6.43 10.96 4.78
N LEU A 137 6.09 11.54 5.92
CA LEU A 137 5.78 10.84 7.17
C LEU A 137 4.41 11.29 7.69
N ARG A 138 3.59 10.35 8.13
CA ARG A 138 2.21 10.61 8.57
C ARG A 138 2.08 10.89 10.07
N SER A 139 3.04 10.44 10.88
CA SER A 139 3.00 10.58 12.34
C SER A 139 4.40 10.53 12.95
N ASP A 140 4.54 11.07 14.17
CA ASP A 140 5.78 10.98 14.94
C ASP A 140 6.14 9.52 15.27
N PHE A 141 5.15 8.63 15.45
CA PHE A 141 5.38 7.19 15.61
C PHE A 141 6.06 6.59 14.37
N ALA A 142 5.56 6.90 13.17
CA ALA A 142 6.16 6.45 11.91
C ALA A 142 7.59 6.99 11.74
N ALA A 143 7.85 8.23 12.18
CA ALA A 143 9.17 8.83 12.15
C ALA A 143 10.13 8.14 13.13
N ARG A 144 9.77 8.03 14.42
CA ARG A 144 10.59 7.39 15.48
C ARG A 144 11.02 5.98 15.09
N LEU A 145 10.11 5.21 14.48
CA LEU A 145 10.40 3.85 14.04
C LEU A 145 11.61 3.78 13.08
N ARG A 146 11.89 4.83 12.31
CA ARG A 146 12.80 4.77 11.15
C ARG A 146 14.05 5.63 11.25
N VAL A 147 14.22 6.39 12.34
CA VAL A 147 15.29 7.39 12.44
C VAL A 147 16.23 7.09 13.59
N ARG A 148 17.48 7.54 13.45
CA ARG A 148 18.47 7.52 14.53
C ARG A 148 18.31 8.73 15.44
N GLU A 149 18.12 9.91 14.83
CA GLU A 149 17.89 11.17 15.54
C GLU A 149 16.47 11.68 15.30
N PHE A 150 15.60 11.50 16.30
CA PHE A 150 14.22 11.92 16.19
C PHE A 150 14.04 13.40 16.52
N ARG A 151 13.33 14.11 15.63
CA ARG A 151 12.74 15.43 15.89
C ARG A 151 11.25 15.39 15.57
N PRO A 152 10.36 15.92 16.45
CA PRO A 152 8.92 15.95 16.19
C PRO A 152 8.58 16.62 14.87
N LEU A 153 7.71 16.01 14.07
CA LEU A 153 7.35 16.48 12.74
C LEU A 153 6.71 17.87 12.78
N GLU A 154 5.90 18.14 13.80
CA GLU A 154 5.28 19.46 14.01
C GLU A 154 6.33 20.55 14.32
N ARG A 155 7.42 20.20 15.02
CA ARG A 155 8.52 21.14 15.28
C ARG A 155 9.28 21.44 14.00
N LEU A 156 9.53 20.43 13.16
CA LEU A 156 10.16 20.61 11.85
C LEU A 156 9.28 21.43 10.91
N HIS A 157 7.96 21.25 11.00
CA HIS A 157 6.99 22.06 10.26
C HIS A 157 7.02 23.53 10.67
N ARG A 158 6.99 23.79 11.99
CA ARG A 158 7.12 25.15 12.54
C ARG A 158 8.44 25.83 12.18
N GLY A 159 9.52 25.06 12.10
CA GLY A 159 10.83 25.56 11.66
C GLY A 159 10.96 25.76 10.15
N GLY A 160 9.91 25.50 9.35
CA GLY A 160 9.95 25.60 7.89
C GLY A 160 10.78 24.53 7.18
N LEU A 161 11.24 23.50 7.91
CA LEU A 161 12.07 22.41 7.37
C LEU A 161 11.24 21.32 6.69
N LEU A 162 10.00 21.15 7.13
CA LEU A 162 9.01 20.30 6.48
C LEU A 162 7.74 21.10 6.21
N ALA A 163 7.05 20.72 5.14
CA ALA A 163 5.71 21.16 4.86
C ALA A 163 4.71 20.06 5.22
N LYS A 164 3.42 20.41 5.28
CA LYS A 164 2.34 19.49 5.62
C LYS A 164 1.26 19.60 4.55
N GLY A 165 0.71 18.49 4.10
CA GLY A 165 -0.36 18.49 3.10
C GLY A 165 -1.01 17.13 2.88
N LEU A 166 -2.04 17.08 2.04
CA LEU A 166 -2.66 15.84 1.56
C LEU A 166 -1.83 15.27 0.40
N ALA A 167 -0.93 14.34 0.69
CA ALA A 167 -0.03 13.73 -0.28
C ALA A 167 -0.72 12.69 -1.18
N ILE A 168 0.06 11.83 -1.84
CA ILE A 168 -0.41 10.59 -2.45
C ILE A 168 0.30 9.42 -1.74
N PRO A 169 -0.41 8.51 -1.05
CA PRO A 169 -1.87 8.45 -0.88
C PRO A 169 -2.44 9.67 -0.12
N GLU A 170 -3.74 9.93 -0.31
CA GLU A 170 -4.43 11.13 0.22
C GLU A 170 -4.62 11.09 1.75
N TYR A 171 -3.51 11.27 2.46
CA TYR A 171 -3.43 11.44 3.90
C TYR A 171 -2.59 12.66 4.25
N TRP A 172 -2.87 13.19 5.44
CA TRP A 172 -2.03 14.20 6.08
C TRP A 172 -0.60 13.68 6.25
N THR A 173 0.32 14.34 5.56
CA THR A 173 1.70 13.91 5.46
C THR A 173 2.63 15.11 5.62
N TYR A 174 3.66 14.95 6.45
CA TYR A 174 4.79 15.86 6.55
C TYR A 174 5.83 15.46 5.51
N CYS A 175 6.15 16.36 4.59
CA CYS A 175 7.05 16.09 3.46
C CYS A 175 7.86 17.36 3.13
N THR A 176 8.79 17.27 2.18
CA THR A 176 9.53 18.47 1.77
C THR A 176 8.64 19.40 0.94
N GLU A 177 9.00 20.68 0.83
CA GLU A 177 8.27 21.62 -0.03
C GLU A 177 8.28 21.16 -1.50
N ALA A 178 9.39 20.56 -1.95
CA ALA A 178 9.50 19.98 -3.28
C ALA A 178 8.51 18.81 -3.47
N ASP A 179 8.32 17.98 -2.44
CA ASP A 179 7.35 16.87 -2.52
C ASP A 179 5.91 17.38 -2.56
N LEU A 180 5.58 18.45 -1.84
CA LEU A 180 4.26 19.10 -2.00
C LEU A 180 4.02 19.55 -3.43
N GLY A 181 5.01 20.19 -4.05
CA GLY A 181 4.94 20.60 -5.45
C GLY A 181 4.82 19.40 -6.40
N LEU A 182 5.48 18.28 -6.09
CA LEU A 182 5.39 17.04 -6.86
C LEU A 182 4.00 16.43 -6.77
N TYR A 183 3.44 16.33 -5.57
CA TYR A 183 2.07 15.84 -5.37
C TYR A 183 1.03 16.76 -6.00
N LYS A 184 1.22 18.08 -5.93
CA LYS A 184 0.38 19.06 -6.64
C LYS A 184 0.38 18.80 -8.15
N ALA A 185 1.55 18.63 -8.75
CA ALA A 185 1.69 18.33 -10.17
C ALA A 185 1.09 16.96 -10.53
N ALA A 186 1.26 15.95 -9.69
CA ALA A 186 0.72 14.60 -9.91
C ALA A 186 -0.81 14.56 -9.83
N LYS A 187 -1.41 15.29 -8.88
CA LYS A 187 -2.86 15.47 -8.75
C LYS A 187 -3.45 16.26 -9.90
N ALA A 188 -2.73 17.30 -10.37
CA ALA A 188 -3.12 18.16 -11.49
C ALA A 188 -4.59 18.64 -11.42
N THR A 189 -5.07 18.94 -10.22
CA THR A 189 -6.47 19.32 -10.00
C THR A 189 -6.80 20.58 -10.79
N ARG A 190 -7.80 20.51 -11.67
CA ARG A 190 -8.24 21.64 -12.49
C ARG A 190 -8.78 22.77 -11.60
N VAL A 191 -8.23 23.97 -11.76
CA VAL A 191 -8.66 25.16 -11.02
C VAL A 191 -9.89 25.78 -11.69
N THR A 192 -11.02 25.79 -10.98
CA THR A 192 -12.29 26.41 -11.42
C THR A 192 -12.26 27.93 -11.29
N LYS A 193 -13.28 28.63 -11.80
CA LYS A 193 -13.39 30.11 -11.66
C LYS A 193 -13.41 30.54 -10.19
N ASP A 194 -14.22 29.89 -9.36
CA ASP A 194 -14.32 30.18 -7.93
C ASP A 194 -13.00 29.92 -7.20
N MET A 195 -12.32 28.82 -7.56
CA MET A 195 -10.99 28.52 -7.03
C MET A 195 -9.96 29.58 -7.41
N LYS A 196 -10.03 30.16 -8.62
CA LYS A 196 -9.12 31.25 -9.02
C LYS A 196 -9.32 32.50 -8.16
N VAL A 197 -10.56 32.84 -7.81
CA VAL A 197 -10.86 33.99 -6.93
C VAL A 197 -10.23 33.75 -5.55
N VAL A 198 -10.48 32.59 -4.95
CA VAL A 198 -9.93 32.24 -3.63
C VAL A 198 -8.41 32.15 -3.64
N LEU A 199 -7.83 31.53 -4.66
CA LEU A 199 -6.38 31.39 -4.80
C LEU A 199 -5.69 32.75 -4.96
N ARG A 200 -6.29 33.68 -5.71
CA ARG A 200 -5.75 35.05 -5.88
C ARG A 200 -5.63 35.77 -4.54
N ILE A 201 -6.69 35.73 -3.72
CA ILE A 201 -6.66 36.34 -2.38
C ILE A 201 -5.53 35.74 -1.54
N ILE A 202 -5.34 34.42 -1.59
CA ILE A 202 -4.26 33.74 -0.84
C ILE A 202 -2.87 34.09 -1.39
N GLN A 203 -2.74 34.34 -2.69
CA GLN A 203 -1.47 34.78 -3.31
C GLN A 203 -1.12 36.23 -2.96
N GLU A 204 -2.11 37.10 -2.81
CA GLU A 204 -1.93 38.53 -2.50
C GLU A 204 -1.76 38.79 -1.00
N GLU A 205 -2.51 38.07 -0.15
CA GLU A 205 -2.62 38.35 1.30
C GLU A 205 -2.05 37.21 2.19
N GLY A 206 -1.52 36.14 1.59
CA GLY A 206 -1.02 34.98 2.32
C GLY A 206 0.28 35.26 3.11
N PRO A 207 0.50 34.60 4.27
CA PRO A 207 -0.36 33.60 4.90
C PRO A 207 -1.61 34.19 5.58
N ILE A 208 -2.80 33.64 5.23
CA ILE A 208 -4.11 34.20 5.63
C ILE A 208 -4.97 33.21 6.43
N SER A 209 -5.66 33.69 7.47
CA SER A 209 -6.61 32.84 8.22
C SER A 209 -7.88 32.54 7.42
N ARG A 210 -8.55 31.41 7.71
CA ARG A 210 -9.84 31.09 7.08
C ARG A 210 -10.87 32.20 7.27
N GLN A 211 -10.91 32.80 8.46
CA GLN A 211 -11.87 33.86 8.79
C GLN A 211 -11.62 35.12 7.95
N ARG A 212 -10.35 35.55 7.82
CA ARG A 212 -9.98 36.71 6.99
C ARG A 212 -10.27 36.46 5.51
N LEU A 213 -9.95 35.25 5.01
CA LEU A 213 -10.28 34.85 3.64
C LEU A 213 -11.79 34.92 3.33
N LEU A 214 -12.64 34.48 4.27
CA LEU A 214 -14.09 34.56 4.11
C LEU A 214 -14.65 35.99 4.13
N ILE A 215 -13.91 36.95 4.68
CA ILE A 215 -14.27 38.37 4.69
C ILE A 215 -13.86 39.04 3.38
N LEU A 216 -12.69 38.67 2.84
CA LEU A 216 -12.14 39.26 1.61
C LEU A 216 -12.72 38.69 0.32
N SER A 217 -13.34 37.51 0.38
CA SER A 217 -13.90 36.85 -0.80
C SER A 217 -15.23 37.49 -1.22
N ASP A 218 -15.32 37.89 -2.48
CA ASP A 218 -16.57 38.36 -3.10
C ASP A 218 -17.57 37.22 -3.36
N LEU A 219 -17.15 35.97 -3.17
CA LEU A 219 -18.02 34.80 -3.28
C LEU A 219 -18.81 34.58 -1.99
N SER A 220 -19.93 33.86 -2.10
CA SER A 220 -20.67 33.41 -0.91
C SER A 220 -19.76 32.58 0.02
N ARG A 221 -20.05 32.60 1.34
CA ARG A 221 -19.28 31.81 2.33
C ARG A 221 -19.24 30.31 2.01
N PRO A 222 -20.35 29.66 1.59
CA PRO A 222 -20.32 28.27 1.14
C PRO A 222 -19.41 28.05 -0.08
N THR A 223 -19.52 28.89 -1.11
CA THR A 223 -18.72 28.80 -2.34
C THR A 223 -17.24 28.96 -2.03
N THR A 224 -16.87 29.96 -1.23
CA THR A 224 -15.49 30.20 -0.78
C THR A 224 -14.94 28.99 -0.02
N THR A 225 -15.73 28.42 0.89
CA THR A 225 -15.32 27.24 1.66
C THR A 225 -15.11 26.02 0.76
N ALA A 226 -15.99 25.78 -0.20
CA ALA A 226 -15.88 24.67 -1.14
C ALA A 226 -14.65 24.83 -2.06
N ALA A 227 -14.44 26.03 -2.61
CA ALA A 227 -13.28 26.36 -3.42
C ALA A 227 -11.96 26.20 -2.64
N LEU A 228 -11.90 26.71 -1.41
CA LEU A 228 -10.74 26.54 -0.52
C LEU A 228 -10.45 25.06 -0.23
N ARG A 229 -11.49 24.27 0.05
CA ARG A 229 -11.36 22.82 0.27
C ARG A 229 -10.77 22.14 -0.97
N LYS A 230 -11.25 22.45 -2.17
CA LYS A 230 -10.74 21.86 -3.42
C LYS A 230 -9.32 22.31 -3.75
N LEU A 231 -8.96 23.57 -3.47
CA LEU A 231 -7.59 24.04 -3.57
C LEU A 231 -6.67 23.30 -2.60
N TYR A 232 -7.14 23.02 -1.39
CA TYR A 232 -6.40 22.29 -0.37
C TYR A 232 -6.21 20.80 -0.72
N GLU A 233 -7.28 20.12 -1.15
CA GLU A 233 -7.26 18.73 -1.65
C GLU A 233 -6.31 18.57 -2.86
N GLY A 234 -6.32 19.54 -3.78
CA GLY A 234 -5.44 19.57 -4.95
C GLY A 234 -4.02 20.11 -4.69
N LEU A 235 -3.68 20.43 -3.43
CA LEU A 235 -2.39 21.02 -3.03
C LEU A 235 -2.02 22.33 -3.75
N HIS A 236 -3.01 23.11 -4.20
CA HIS A 236 -2.76 24.48 -4.67
C HIS A 236 -2.43 25.43 -3.54
N VAL A 237 -2.98 25.14 -2.36
CA VAL A 237 -2.70 25.85 -1.11
C VAL A 237 -2.43 24.84 -0.02
N THR A 238 -1.61 25.23 0.94
CA THR A 238 -1.44 24.48 2.19
C THR A 238 -1.52 25.40 3.40
N ARG A 239 -1.35 24.85 4.61
CA ARG A 239 -1.31 25.59 5.86
C ARG A 239 0.12 25.67 6.39
N ASP A 240 0.45 26.81 6.97
CA ASP A 240 1.65 26.97 7.80
C ASP A 240 1.40 26.49 9.25
N SER A 241 2.40 26.65 10.11
CA SER A 241 2.34 26.25 11.52
C SER A 241 1.35 27.06 12.36
N ASP A 242 0.96 28.25 11.89
CA ASP A 242 -0.07 29.09 12.53
C ASP A 242 -1.47 28.80 11.96
N ASN A 243 -1.59 27.70 11.20
CA ASN A 243 -2.82 27.24 10.57
C ASN A 243 -3.41 28.27 9.58
N ARG A 244 -2.56 29.11 8.99
CA ARG A 244 -2.90 30.09 7.94
C ARG A 244 -2.59 29.51 6.56
N TYR A 245 -3.43 29.85 5.59
CA TYR A 245 -3.31 29.36 4.23
C TYR A 245 -2.26 30.13 3.45
N ARG A 246 -1.41 29.39 2.74
CA ARG A 246 -0.39 29.91 1.81
C ARG A 246 -0.43 29.13 0.49
N PRO A 247 0.05 29.71 -0.63
CA PRO A 247 0.18 28.96 -1.87
C PRO A 247 1.26 27.88 -1.76
N VAL A 248 1.10 26.82 -2.56
CA VAL A 248 2.16 25.83 -2.83
C VAL A 248 2.75 26.15 -4.20
N ALA A 249 4.08 26.20 -4.27
CA ALA A 249 4.79 26.51 -5.51
C ALA A 249 4.54 25.45 -6.59
N ASP A 250 4.44 25.90 -7.85
CA ASP A 250 4.39 24.99 -8.99
C ASP A 250 5.77 24.44 -9.29
N LEU A 251 5.85 23.13 -9.50
CA LEU A 251 7.01 22.53 -10.14
C LEU A 251 6.84 22.60 -11.66
N LYS A 252 7.93 22.88 -12.37
CA LYS A 252 7.99 22.84 -13.84
C LYS A 252 8.10 21.39 -14.33
N ILE A 253 7.10 20.57 -14.01
CA ILE A 253 7.02 19.16 -14.37
C ILE A 253 5.59 18.86 -14.87
N GLY A 254 5.49 18.04 -15.92
CA GLY A 254 4.20 17.58 -16.43
C GLY A 254 3.52 16.64 -15.43
N ARG A 255 2.19 16.53 -15.51
CA ARG A 255 1.42 15.59 -14.68
C ARG A 255 1.94 14.15 -14.81
N ASP A 256 2.22 13.73 -16.04
CA ASP A 256 2.67 12.37 -16.36
C ASP A 256 3.98 12.04 -15.66
N ASP A 257 4.99 12.90 -15.82
CA ASP A 257 6.30 12.76 -15.18
C ASP A 257 6.22 12.83 -13.66
N ALA A 258 5.37 13.71 -13.12
CA ALA A 258 5.15 13.82 -11.68
C ALA A 258 4.55 12.53 -11.10
N ARG A 259 3.56 11.96 -11.79
CA ARG A 259 2.91 10.69 -11.44
C ARG A 259 3.88 9.52 -11.51
N ARG A 260 4.70 9.47 -12.57
CA ARG A 260 5.79 8.50 -12.73
C ARG A 260 6.79 8.59 -11.57
N GLU A 261 7.23 9.80 -11.22
CA GLU A 261 8.20 9.97 -10.12
C GLU A 261 7.60 9.63 -8.74
N VAL A 262 6.33 9.96 -8.47
CA VAL A 262 5.64 9.56 -7.23
C VAL A 262 5.61 8.04 -7.10
N LEU A 263 5.17 7.31 -8.14
CA LEU A 263 5.13 5.85 -8.08
C LEU A 263 6.54 5.24 -7.98
N ARG A 264 7.51 5.77 -8.72
CA ARG A 264 8.91 5.32 -8.62
C ARG A 264 9.43 5.44 -7.19
N ARG A 265 9.15 6.53 -6.48
CA ARG A 265 9.56 6.70 -5.07
C ARG A 265 8.85 5.72 -4.15
N ILE A 266 7.55 5.49 -4.34
CA ILE A 266 6.80 4.52 -3.55
C ILE A 266 7.41 3.14 -3.72
N ILE A 267 7.56 2.66 -4.96
CA ILE A 267 8.13 1.33 -5.25
C ILE A 267 9.57 1.24 -4.73
N ARG A 268 10.38 2.30 -4.84
CA ARG A 268 11.75 2.33 -4.31
C ARG A 268 11.80 2.12 -2.79
N SER A 269 10.85 2.71 -2.08
CA SER A 269 10.75 2.62 -0.61
C SER A 269 10.14 1.29 -0.14
N LEU A 270 9.32 0.64 -0.96
CA LEU A 270 8.76 -0.69 -0.67
C LEU A 270 9.71 -1.82 -1.08
N GLY A 271 10.50 -1.63 -2.14
CA GLY A 271 11.39 -2.65 -2.69
C GLY A 271 10.68 -3.70 -3.54
N VAL A 272 9.57 -4.25 -3.06
CA VAL A 272 8.73 -5.24 -3.77
C VAL A 272 7.25 -4.91 -3.61
N THR A 273 6.44 -5.17 -4.64
CA THR A 273 4.99 -4.98 -4.58
C THR A 273 4.26 -5.74 -5.71
N SER A 274 2.95 -5.94 -5.59
CA SER A 274 2.09 -6.33 -6.71
C SER A 274 1.37 -5.10 -7.29
N ALA A 275 0.80 -5.22 -8.49
CA ALA A 275 -0.02 -4.15 -9.07
C ALA A 275 -1.24 -3.79 -8.20
N GLU A 276 -1.88 -4.79 -7.58
CA GLU A 276 -3.03 -4.61 -6.68
C GLU A 276 -2.61 -3.95 -5.37
N ALA A 277 -1.54 -4.42 -4.74
CA ALA A 277 -1.01 -3.83 -3.51
C ALA A 277 -0.59 -2.36 -3.74
N LEU A 278 0.02 -2.04 -4.89
CA LEU A 278 0.41 -0.67 -5.23
C LEU A 278 -0.80 0.24 -5.49
N ALA A 279 -1.83 -0.25 -6.19
CA ALA A 279 -3.07 0.48 -6.39
C ALA A 279 -3.79 0.73 -5.05
N ALA A 280 -3.87 -0.27 -4.19
CA ALA A 280 -4.45 -0.15 -2.85
C ALA A 280 -3.65 0.80 -1.95
N TYR A 281 -2.32 0.73 -1.98
CA TYR A 281 -1.42 1.61 -1.23
C TYR A 281 -1.66 3.08 -1.58
N THR A 282 -1.79 3.38 -2.87
CA THR A 282 -2.08 4.74 -3.36
C THR A 282 -3.55 5.14 -3.20
N ARG A 283 -4.38 4.29 -2.57
CA ARG A 283 -5.82 4.45 -2.43
C ARG A 283 -6.53 4.69 -3.75
N PHE A 284 -6.07 3.99 -4.79
CA PHE A 284 -6.60 4.06 -6.15
C PHE A 284 -6.52 5.46 -6.79
N GLU A 285 -5.62 6.32 -6.29
CA GLU A 285 -5.24 7.56 -6.99
C GLU A 285 -4.68 7.23 -8.38
N TYR A 286 -4.05 6.07 -8.52
CA TYR A 286 -3.72 5.43 -9.80
C TYR A 286 -4.73 4.31 -10.06
N ASN A 287 -5.42 4.39 -11.20
CA ASN A 287 -6.25 3.27 -11.63
C ASN A 287 -5.37 2.10 -12.11
N MET A 288 -5.93 0.89 -12.18
CA MET A 288 -5.17 -0.31 -12.52
C MET A 288 -4.48 -0.23 -13.90
N GLY A 289 -5.13 0.40 -14.89
CA GLY A 289 -4.54 0.57 -16.22
C GLY A 289 -3.28 1.45 -16.19
N GLU A 290 -3.32 2.56 -15.44
CA GLU A 290 -2.16 3.41 -15.23
C GLU A 290 -1.07 2.71 -14.40
N THR A 291 -1.45 2.01 -13.32
CA THR A 291 -0.49 1.26 -12.50
C THR A 291 0.30 0.25 -13.34
N ARG A 292 -0.39 -0.55 -14.16
CA ARG A 292 0.25 -1.52 -15.07
C ARG A 292 1.10 -0.85 -16.14
N LEU A 293 0.65 0.29 -16.68
CA LEU A 293 1.44 1.07 -17.64
C LEU A 293 2.78 1.49 -17.02
N ARG A 294 2.76 2.05 -15.80
CA ARG A 294 3.99 2.48 -15.12
C ARG A 294 4.92 1.33 -14.76
N LEU A 295 4.38 0.23 -14.27
CA LEU A 295 5.18 -0.96 -13.98
C LEU A 295 5.92 -1.47 -15.23
N ARG A 296 5.26 -1.47 -16.39
CA ARG A 296 5.88 -1.80 -17.69
C ARG A 296 6.95 -0.80 -18.12
N GLU A 297 6.69 0.51 -17.98
CA GLU A 297 7.68 1.55 -18.28
C GLU A 297 8.95 1.34 -17.43
N PHE A 298 8.78 1.08 -16.13
CA PHE A 298 9.88 0.81 -15.22
C PHE A 298 10.63 -0.50 -15.48
N GLU A 299 9.93 -1.53 -15.98
CA GLU A 299 10.56 -2.76 -16.49
C GLU A 299 11.38 -2.50 -17.76
N ALA A 300 10.83 -1.75 -18.72
CA ALA A 300 11.50 -1.42 -19.97
C ALA A 300 12.75 -0.55 -19.74
N GLU A 301 12.75 0.27 -18.68
CA GLU A 301 13.92 1.02 -18.21
C GLU A 301 14.98 0.15 -17.51
N GLY A 302 14.66 -1.13 -17.24
CA GLY A 302 15.52 -2.05 -16.51
C GLY A 302 15.60 -1.80 -15.01
N TRP A 303 14.74 -0.95 -14.45
CA TRP A 303 14.72 -0.62 -13.02
C TRP A 303 13.97 -1.66 -12.18
N LEU A 304 12.90 -2.23 -12.74
CA LEU A 304 12.14 -3.31 -12.13
C LEU A 304 12.33 -4.62 -12.87
N VAL A 305 12.18 -5.70 -12.13
CA VAL A 305 11.98 -7.05 -12.64
C VAL A 305 10.69 -7.60 -12.06
N LYS A 306 10.01 -8.50 -12.78
CA LYS A 306 8.81 -9.17 -12.27
C LYS A 306 8.97 -10.68 -12.17
N GLY A 307 8.09 -11.31 -11.41
CA GLY A 307 8.00 -12.75 -11.30
C GLY A 307 6.98 -13.18 -10.25
N PHE A 308 6.90 -14.48 -10.02
CA PHE A 308 6.17 -15.04 -8.89
C PHE A 308 7.12 -15.12 -7.69
N LEU A 309 7.36 -13.95 -7.09
CA LEU A 309 8.50 -13.79 -6.17
C LEU A 309 8.23 -14.38 -4.77
N ALA A 310 6.98 -14.54 -4.36
CA ALA A 310 6.63 -15.11 -3.06
C ALA A 310 6.34 -16.60 -3.27
N ARG A 311 7.10 -17.45 -2.60
CA ARG A 311 6.94 -18.89 -2.70
C ARG A 311 5.54 -19.30 -2.24
N GLY A 312 4.89 -20.11 -3.07
CA GLY A 312 3.52 -20.59 -2.84
C GLY A 312 2.43 -19.57 -3.22
N GLU A 313 2.80 -18.36 -3.64
CA GLU A 313 1.86 -17.35 -4.09
C GLU A 313 1.74 -17.33 -5.62
N ARG A 314 0.52 -17.03 -6.07
CA ARG A 314 0.16 -16.94 -7.48
C ARG A 314 0.18 -15.50 -8.01
N THR A 315 0.57 -14.54 -7.20
CA THR A 315 0.53 -13.13 -7.58
C THR A 315 1.82 -12.72 -8.28
N VAL A 316 1.70 -12.11 -9.46
CA VAL A 316 2.85 -11.48 -10.12
C VAL A 316 3.25 -10.25 -9.32
N MET A 317 4.52 -10.19 -8.95
CA MET A 317 5.11 -9.08 -8.22
C MET A 317 6.26 -8.46 -8.99
N TRP A 318 6.49 -7.18 -8.73
CA TRP A 318 7.61 -6.40 -9.22
C TRP A 318 8.55 -6.07 -8.06
N ALA A 319 9.84 -6.25 -8.29
CA ALA A 319 10.88 -5.89 -7.35
C ALA A 319 11.90 -4.94 -8.00
N VAL A 320 12.49 -4.07 -7.18
CA VAL A 320 13.64 -3.27 -7.59
C VAL A 320 14.79 -4.20 -7.96
N LYS A 321 15.29 -4.09 -9.19
CA LYS A 321 16.25 -5.05 -9.74
C LYS A 321 17.52 -5.15 -8.92
N ASP A 322 18.07 -4.02 -8.50
CA ASP A 322 19.33 -3.94 -7.76
C ASP A 322 19.24 -4.50 -6.32
N GLY A 323 18.03 -4.71 -5.80
CA GLY A 323 17.83 -5.28 -4.46
C GLY A 323 17.45 -6.76 -4.47
N LEU A 324 17.34 -7.40 -5.64
CA LEU A 324 16.88 -8.78 -5.74
C LEU A 324 17.82 -9.77 -5.04
N GLU A 325 19.13 -9.50 -5.06
CA GLU A 325 20.12 -10.31 -4.38
C GLU A 325 20.10 -10.14 -2.86
N GLU A 326 19.51 -9.06 -2.34
CA GLU A 326 19.50 -8.74 -0.90
C GLU A 326 18.37 -9.45 -0.14
N ILE A 327 17.33 -9.93 -0.82
CA ILE A 327 16.06 -10.38 -0.22
C ILE A 327 16.27 -11.50 0.81
N ASP A 328 17.13 -12.47 0.52
CA ASP A 328 17.39 -13.66 1.35
C ASP A 328 18.71 -13.59 2.14
N GLN A 329 19.41 -12.44 2.12
CA GLN A 329 20.74 -12.31 2.73
C GLN A 329 20.71 -11.83 4.19
N ALA A 330 19.70 -11.07 4.58
CA ALA A 330 19.69 -10.38 5.87
C ALA A 330 18.60 -10.90 6.79
N GLU A 331 18.99 -11.25 8.02
CA GLU A 331 18.04 -11.66 9.04
C GLU A 331 17.42 -10.44 9.74
N PHE A 332 16.11 -10.28 9.58
CA PHE A 332 15.36 -9.20 10.24
C PHE A 332 14.81 -9.66 11.59
N ARG A 333 15.39 -9.16 12.70
CA ARG A 333 15.01 -9.55 14.08
C ARG A 333 14.36 -8.45 14.92
N ARG A 334 14.06 -7.29 14.34
CA ARG A 334 13.55 -6.16 15.14
C ARG A 334 12.12 -6.45 15.59
N LYS A 335 11.84 -6.21 16.87
CA LYS A 335 10.49 -6.16 17.44
C LYS A 335 10.00 -4.72 17.43
N PHE A 336 8.78 -4.48 16.96
CA PHE A 336 8.24 -3.12 16.86
C PHE A 336 6.72 -3.11 16.79
N VAL A 337 6.11 -1.92 16.94
CA VAL A 337 4.69 -1.70 16.71
C VAL A 337 4.49 -0.75 15.53
N LEU A 338 3.73 -1.20 14.54
CA LEU A 338 3.30 -0.41 13.40
C LEU A 338 1.98 0.30 13.72
N THR A 339 1.95 1.62 13.57
CA THR A 339 0.74 2.43 13.78
C THR A 339 -0.15 2.45 12.53
N PRO A 340 -1.49 2.56 12.65
CA PRO A 340 -2.37 2.77 11.48
C PRO A 340 -2.16 4.14 10.81
N GLN A 341 -1.42 5.04 11.46
CA GLN A 341 -0.98 6.33 10.93
C GLN A 341 0.39 6.24 10.24
N ASP A 342 0.72 5.07 9.70
CA ASP A 342 1.92 4.81 8.91
C ASP A 342 1.54 4.48 7.47
N ASN A 343 2.36 4.86 6.49
CA ASN A 343 2.13 4.47 5.10
C ASN A 343 2.39 2.97 4.88
N LEU A 344 3.33 2.38 5.60
CA LEU A 344 3.59 0.94 5.56
C LEU A 344 2.35 0.12 5.98
N PHE A 345 1.48 0.67 6.83
CA PHE A 345 0.19 0.04 7.15
C PHE A 345 -0.68 -0.17 5.91
N LEU A 346 -0.63 0.75 4.93
CA LEU A 346 -1.41 0.64 3.69
C LEU A 346 -0.90 -0.48 2.80
N TYR A 347 0.43 -0.69 2.79
CA TYR A 347 1.07 -1.78 2.06
C TYR A 347 0.69 -3.14 2.64
N LEU A 348 0.63 -3.24 3.97
CA LEU A 348 0.33 -4.49 4.69
C LEU A 348 -1.16 -4.70 4.98
N ARG A 349 -2.03 -3.79 4.54
CA ARG A 349 -3.43 -3.73 4.97
C ARG A 349 -4.18 -5.02 4.71
N GLU A 350 -3.99 -5.62 3.55
CA GLU A 350 -4.63 -6.89 3.18
C GLU A 350 -4.21 -8.00 4.14
N SER A 351 -2.90 -8.23 4.29
CA SER A 351 -2.36 -9.23 5.23
C SER A 351 -2.78 -8.99 6.68
N ILE A 352 -2.92 -7.73 7.11
CA ILE A 352 -3.39 -7.37 8.45
C ILE A 352 -4.87 -7.74 8.62
N VAL A 353 -5.71 -7.40 7.64
CA VAL A 353 -7.15 -7.70 7.67
C VAL A 353 -7.40 -9.20 7.57
N ASP A 354 -6.64 -9.92 6.76
CA ASP A 354 -6.78 -11.37 6.62
C ASP A 354 -6.38 -12.09 7.91
N LYS A 355 -5.31 -11.63 8.57
CA LYS A 355 -4.79 -12.26 9.80
C LYS A 355 -5.59 -11.92 11.05
N PHE A 356 -5.98 -10.66 11.23
CA PHE A 356 -6.58 -10.16 12.47
C PHE A 356 -8.03 -9.71 12.32
N HIS A 357 -8.56 -9.64 11.10
CA HIS A 357 -9.91 -9.09 10.84
C HIS A 357 -10.10 -7.65 11.38
N MET A 358 -8.98 -6.89 11.49
CA MET A 358 -8.96 -5.51 11.96
C MET A 358 -8.54 -4.55 10.85
N GLY A 359 -9.37 -3.53 10.58
CA GLY A 359 -9.10 -2.58 9.49
C GLY A 359 -8.12 -1.44 9.83
N SER A 360 -8.24 -0.82 11.01
CA SER A 360 -7.36 0.29 11.46
C SER A 360 -6.93 -0.02 12.89
N CYS A 361 -5.77 -0.66 13.03
CA CYS A 361 -5.21 -1.13 14.29
C CYS A 361 -3.71 -0.86 14.34
N TYR A 362 -3.15 -0.94 15.54
CA TYR A 362 -1.72 -1.09 15.74
C TYR A 362 -1.35 -2.56 15.54
N VAL A 363 -0.22 -2.83 14.91
CA VAL A 363 0.23 -4.20 14.61
C VAL A 363 1.57 -4.42 15.26
N VAL A 364 1.70 -5.49 16.03
CA VAL A 364 2.90 -5.86 16.77
C VAL A 364 3.68 -6.87 15.95
N PHE A 365 4.97 -6.60 15.74
CA PHE A 365 5.89 -7.42 14.97
C PHE A 365 6.96 -8.04 15.87
N ASP A 366 7.26 -9.31 15.62
CA ASP A 366 8.48 -9.99 16.08
C ASP A 366 9.26 -10.45 14.84
N GLY A 367 10.32 -9.72 14.49
CA GLY A 367 10.92 -9.85 13.16
C GLY A 367 9.93 -9.50 12.05
N PRO A 368 9.87 -10.26 10.94
CA PRO A 368 8.88 -10.03 9.89
C PRO A 368 7.49 -10.55 10.26
N GLU A 369 7.31 -11.25 11.38
CA GLU A 369 6.02 -11.84 11.73
C GLU A 369 5.12 -10.87 12.49
N MET A 370 3.87 -10.72 12.04
CA MET A 370 2.83 -10.03 12.79
C MET A 370 2.33 -10.93 13.93
N VAL A 371 2.69 -10.66 15.17
CA VAL A 371 2.39 -11.52 16.34
C VAL A 371 1.13 -11.09 17.11
N ALA A 372 0.72 -9.82 16.98
CA ALA A 372 -0.50 -9.31 17.58
C ALA A 372 -1.01 -8.07 16.84
N ALA A 373 -2.25 -7.67 17.12
CA ALA A 373 -2.82 -6.41 16.72
C ALA A 373 -3.77 -5.87 17.80
N PHE A 374 -3.87 -4.55 17.92
CA PHE A 374 -4.78 -3.92 18.88
C PHE A 374 -5.38 -2.62 18.36
N LYS A 375 -6.62 -2.32 18.77
CA LYS A 375 -7.25 -1.02 18.56
C LYS A 375 -7.12 -0.21 19.82
N ALA A 376 -6.80 1.07 19.67
CA ALA A 376 -6.72 1.98 20.80
C ALA A 376 -7.28 3.37 20.48
N ARG A 377 -7.88 4.00 21.49
CA ARG A 377 -8.33 5.39 21.44
C ARG A 377 -7.29 6.29 22.08
N ARG A 378 -6.87 7.34 21.37
CA ARG A 378 -5.93 8.32 21.91
C ARG A 378 -6.61 9.30 22.86
N ARG A 379 -6.07 9.46 24.06
CA ARG A 379 -6.42 10.49 25.04
C ARG A 379 -5.15 11.23 25.47
N LYS A 380 -4.89 12.40 24.87
CA LYS A 380 -3.67 13.21 25.09
C LYS A 380 -2.38 12.38 24.89
N TRP A 381 -1.79 11.92 26.00
CA TRP A 381 -0.53 11.18 26.11
C TRP A 381 -0.74 9.68 26.38
N GLU A 382 -1.98 9.21 26.29
CA GLU A 382 -2.36 7.83 26.59
C GLU A 382 -3.07 7.20 25.38
N LEU A 383 -2.87 5.91 25.18
CA LEU A 383 -3.65 5.05 24.28
C LEU A 383 -4.44 4.06 25.13
N LEU A 384 -5.77 4.17 25.09
CA LEU A 384 -6.66 3.21 25.73
C LEU A 384 -6.97 2.08 24.75
N VAL A 385 -6.45 0.89 25.01
CA VAL A 385 -6.68 -0.33 24.23
C VAL A 385 -8.13 -0.77 24.41
N THR A 386 -8.86 -0.87 23.30
CA THR A 386 -10.27 -1.28 23.29
C THR A 386 -10.46 -2.71 22.81
N GLU A 387 -9.46 -3.26 22.12
CA GLU A 387 -9.47 -4.59 21.53
C GLU A 387 -8.02 -5.02 21.34
N PHE A 388 -7.66 -6.23 21.76
CA PHE A 388 -6.32 -6.82 21.61
C PHE A 388 -6.46 -8.27 21.12
N GLN A 389 -5.71 -8.63 20.08
CA GLN A 389 -5.63 -9.98 19.55
C GLN A 389 -4.16 -10.37 19.36
N GLY A 390 -3.77 -11.53 19.88
CA GLY A 390 -2.42 -12.07 19.73
C GLY A 390 -1.91 -12.71 21.01
N GLU A 391 -0.67 -13.18 20.98
CA GLU A 391 -0.09 -13.91 22.11
C GLU A 391 0.22 -12.98 23.30
N PRO A 392 0.12 -13.47 24.55
CA PRO A 392 0.49 -12.68 25.74
C PRO A 392 1.92 -12.14 25.70
N ALA A 393 2.85 -12.86 25.05
CA ALA A 393 4.23 -12.43 24.89
C ALA A 393 4.37 -11.13 24.08
N ALA A 394 3.42 -10.84 23.18
CA ALA A 394 3.41 -9.62 22.38
C ALA A 394 3.20 -8.36 23.23
N ARG A 395 2.60 -8.46 24.42
CA ARG A 395 2.45 -7.31 25.34
C ARG A 395 3.77 -6.71 25.77
N ARG A 396 4.82 -7.53 25.93
CA ARG A 396 6.17 -7.02 26.25
C ARG A 396 6.73 -6.13 25.14
N ILE A 397 6.36 -6.40 23.89
CA ILE A 397 6.75 -5.54 22.75
C ILE A 397 5.99 -4.22 22.80
N VAL A 398 4.72 -4.24 23.20
CA VAL A 398 3.92 -3.03 23.40
C VAL A 398 4.47 -2.18 24.54
N GLU A 399 4.84 -2.78 25.68
CA GLU A 399 5.48 -2.09 26.83
C GLU A 399 6.83 -1.44 26.44
N ALA A 400 7.64 -2.14 25.64
CA ALA A 400 8.89 -1.57 25.11
C ALA A 400 8.61 -0.39 24.16
N TRP A 401 7.61 -0.51 23.30
CA TRP A 401 7.19 0.55 22.38
C TRP A 401 6.59 1.76 23.11
N GLU A 402 5.83 1.53 24.18
CA GLU A 402 5.31 2.56 25.08
C GLU A 402 6.45 3.41 25.65
N THR A 403 7.49 2.74 26.17
CA THR A 403 8.71 3.37 26.69
C THR A 403 9.46 4.17 25.60
N GLU A 404 9.64 3.60 24.41
CA GLU A 404 10.32 4.25 23.26
C GLU A 404 9.61 5.54 22.81
N ASN A 405 8.29 5.62 23.01
CA ASN A 405 7.46 6.70 22.50
C ASN A 405 6.96 7.68 23.57
N GLU A 406 7.39 7.52 24.83
CA GLU A 406 7.01 8.40 25.95
C GLU A 406 5.49 8.60 26.03
N LEU A 407 4.75 7.51 25.88
CA LEU A 407 3.29 7.42 25.86
C LEU A 407 2.87 6.44 26.98
N ALA A 408 1.64 6.51 27.50
CA ALA A 408 1.07 5.41 28.27
C ALA A 408 0.15 4.52 27.41
N VAL A 409 0.18 3.20 27.58
CA VAL A 409 -0.75 2.26 26.93
C VAL A 409 -1.52 1.49 27.99
N GLU A 410 -2.81 1.79 28.14
CA GLU A 410 -3.66 1.20 29.19
C GLU A 410 -4.83 0.41 28.57
N GLU A 411 -5.29 -0.63 29.25
CA GLU A 411 -6.52 -1.33 28.86
C GLU A 411 -7.73 -0.45 29.19
N GLN A 412 -8.71 -0.38 28.28
CA GLN A 412 -9.99 0.25 28.59
C GLN A 412 -10.69 -0.59 29.67
N VAL A 413 -10.61 -0.13 30.91
CA VAL A 413 -11.45 -0.64 31.99
C VAL A 413 -12.81 0.03 31.84
N ASP A 414 -13.79 -0.71 31.32
CA ASP A 414 -15.19 -0.32 31.45
C ASP A 414 -15.57 -0.36 32.93
N ARG A 415 -15.36 0.76 33.63
CA ARG A 415 -15.95 0.97 34.94
C ARG A 415 -17.45 1.06 34.71
N ILE A 416 -18.18 0.00 35.04
CA ILE A 416 -19.63 0.05 35.27
C ILE A 416 -19.85 1.23 36.20
N SER A 417 -20.68 2.20 35.78
CA SER A 417 -20.89 3.38 36.62
C SER A 417 -21.55 2.96 37.94
N ASP A 418 -21.29 3.67 39.04
CA ASP A 418 -21.99 3.41 40.31
C ASP A 418 -23.52 3.45 40.11
N HIS A 419 -24.00 4.20 39.12
CA HIS A 419 -25.41 4.22 38.74
C HIS A 419 -25.90 2.90 38.12
N GLU A 420 -25.13 2.30 37.20
CA GLU A 420 -25.44 0.97 36.64
C GLU A 420 -25.29 -0.13 37.68
N VAL A 421 -24.30 -0.04 38.58
CA VAL A 421 -24.17 -0.95 39.73
C VAL A 421 -25.37 -0.80 40.65
N MET A 422 -25.82 0.43 40.95
CA MET A 422 -27.00 0.69 41.78
C MET A 422 -28.31 0.26 41.11
N GLU A 423 -28.48 0.44 39.80
CA GLU A 423 -29.63 -0.07 39.05
C GLU A 423 -29.66 -1.61 39.04
N TRP A 424 -28.50 -2.24 38.89
CA TRP A 424 -28.37 -3.69 38.98
C TRP A 424 -28.69 -4.20 40.39
N TYR A 425 -28.16 -3.55 41.44
CA TYR A 425 -28.48 -3.85 42.84
C TYR A 425 -29.97 -3.65 43.16
N ALA A 426 -30.58 -2.56 42.67
CA ALA A 426 -32.00 -2.29 42.83
C ALA A 426 -32.88 -3.33 42.12
N LYS A 427 -32.47 -3.81 40.94
CA LYS A 427 -33.15 -4.92 40.25
C LYS A 427 -33.01 -6.26 40.95
N MET A 428 -31.83 -6.56 41.50
CA MET A 428 -31.52 -7.85 42.14
C MET A 428 -32.05 -7.95 43.58
N TYR A 429 -32.03 -6.86 44.34
CA TYR A 429 -32.36 -6.86 45.77
C TYR A 429 -33.57 -5.98 46.14
N GLY A 430 -34.05 -5.12 45.22
CA GLY A 430 -35.20 -4.23 45.46
C GLY A 430 -36.57 -4.91 45.43
N ARG A 431 -36.65 -6.22 45.14
CA ARG A 431 -37.90 -6.99 45.25
C ARG A 431 -38.19 -7.52 46.66
N GLY A 432 -37.28 -7.34 47.63
CA GLY A 432 -37.44 -7.85 48.99
C GLY A 432 -38.09 -6.91 50.01
N ALA A 433 -38.40 -5.66 49.65
CA ALA A 433 -38.86 -4.63 50.60
C ALA A 433 -40.32 -4.16 50.38
N ALA A 434 -41.12 -4.91 49.61
CA ALA A 434 -42.54 -4.64 49.39
C ALA A 434 -43.48 -5.73 49.98
N GLU A 435 -42.93 -6.70 50.71
CA GLU A 435 -43.71 -7.65 51.51
C GLU A 435 -43.18 -7.67 52.95
N ARG A 436 -43.62 -6.70 53.75
CA ARG A 436 -43.82 -6.82 55.21
C ARG A 436 -44.68 -5.69 55.74
#